data_AF-A0A7J9V7D1-F1
#
_entry.id   AF-A0A7J9V7D1-F1
#
_cell.length_a   1.000
_cell.length_b   1.000
_cell.length_c   1.000
_cell.angle_alpha   90.00
_cell.angle_beta   90.00
_cell.angle_gamma   90.00
#
_symmetry.space_group_name_H-M   'P 1'
#
loop_
_entity.id
_entity.type
_entity.pdbx_description
1 polymer ?
#
loop_
_entity_poly.entity_id
_entity_poly.type
_entity_poly.pdbx_seq_one_letter_code
_entity_poly.pdbx_strand_id
1 'polypeptide(L)' 'MGLLTLILGLPLAPFRGVIKLGELIQDRVNAELTDVSSARHELEAAEEARETGEISADEEIDVQRDVVDRMTEPAPGGDD' A
#
# COMPACT_ATOMS: atom_id res chain seq x y z
N MET A 1 -21.18 28.96 20.60
CA MET A 1 -19.92 28.35 21.08
C MET A 1 -18.89 28.32 19.95
N GLY A 2 -18.43 29.47 19.45
CA GLY A 2 -17.69 29.56 18.17
C GLY A 2 -16.28 30.13 18.27
N LEU A 3 -16.08 31.21 19.04
CA LEU A 3 -14.78 31.90 19.11
C LEU A 3 -13.97 31.54 20.36
N LEU A 4 -14.62 31.42 21.52
CA LEU A 4 -13.93 31.01 22.75
C LEU A 4 -13.36 29.59 22.65
N THR A 5 -14.12 28.66 22.07
CA THR A 5 -13.65 27.30 21.81
C THR A 5 -12.50 27.26 20.80
N LEU A 6 -12.47 28.18 19.83
CA LEU A 6 -11.38 28.28 18.86
C LEU A 6 -10.08 28.76 19.54
N ILE A 7 -10.18 29.80 20.38
CA ILE A 7 -9.03 30.37 21.11
C ILE A 7 -8.49 29.36 22.13
N LEU A 8 -9.37 28.72 22.91
CA LEU A 8 -8.96 27.71 23.90
C LEU A 8 -8.50 26.41 23.24
N GLY A 9 -8.97 26.13 22.03
CA GLY A 9 -8.55 24.97 21.23
C GLY A 9 -7.26 25.18 20.46
N LEU A 10 -6.80 26.44 20.31
CA LEU A 10 -5.63 26.82 19.51
C LEU A 10 -4.33 26.19 20.03
N PRO A 11 -4.07 26.13 21.36
CA PRO A 11 -2.90 25.41 21.89
C PRO A 11 -2.91 23.91 21.60
N LEU A 12 -4.10 23.32 21.38
CA LEU A 12 -4.28 21.90 21.04
C LEU A 12 -4.28 21.63 19.53
N ALA A 13 -4.21 22.66 18.69
CA ALA A 13 -4.10 22.52 17.24
C ALA A 13 -2.92 21.63 16.78
N PRO A 14 -1.68 21.72 17.33
CA PRO A 14 -0.58 20.87 16.88
C PRO A 14 -0.84 19.38 17.10
N PHE A 15 -1.46 18.99 18.23
CA PHE A 15 -1.82 17.59 18.49
C PHE A 15 -2.83 17.04 17.48
N ARG A 16 -3.80 17.86 17.06
CA ARG A 16 -4.75 17.50 16.00
C ARG A 16 -4.04 17.30 14.65
N GLY A 17 -2.98 18.06 14.39
CA GLY A 17 -2.14 17.88 13.21
C GLY A 17 -1.43 16.53 13.20
N VAL A 18 -0.85 16.13 14.33
CA VAL A 18 -0.18 14.82 14.48
C VAL A 18 -1.17 13.66 14.30
N ILE A 19 -2.36 13.73 14.88
CA ILE A 19 -3.39 12.69 14.72
C ILE A 19 -3.76 12.54 13.25
N LYS A 20 -4.03 13.64 12.55
CA LYS A 20 -4.33 13.62 11.11
C LYS A 20 -3.19 13.03 10.26
N LEU A 21 -1.95 13.33 10.64
CA LEU A 21 -0.80 12.73 9.96
C LEU A 21 -0.74 11.22 10.22
N GLY A 22 -1.03 10.79 11.45
CA GLY A 22 -1.14 9.37 11.78
C GLY A 22 -2.22 8.66 10.98
N GLU A 23 -3.39 9.27 10.84
CA GLU A 23 -4.49 8.78 9.99
C GLU A 23 -4.04 8.62 8.53
N LEU A 24 -3.39 9.64 7.97
CA LEU A 24 -2.87 9.60 6.59
C LEU A 24 -1.82 8.49 6.39
N ILE A 25 -0.90 8.34 7.33
CA ILE A 25 0.11 7.28 7.29
C ILE A 25 -0.57 5.91 7.39
N GLN A 26 -1.52 5.75 8.30
CA GLN A 26 -2.27 4.51 8.48
C GLN A 26 -3.01 4.12 7.20
N ASP A 27 -3.68 5.06 6.54
CA ASP A 27 -4.39 4.82 5.29
C ASP A 27 -3.42 4.37 4.18
N ARG A 28 -2.26 5.02 4.06
CA ARG A 28 -1.24 4.64 3.07
C ARG A 28 -0.67 3.25 3.36
N VAL A 29 -0.36 2.96 4.62
CA VAL A 29 0.18 1.65 5.03
C VAL A 29 -0.84 0.53 4.82
N ASN A 30 -2.11 0.76 5.13
CA ASN A 30 -3.16 -0.24 4.92
C ASN A 30 -3.32 -0.58 3.43
N ALA A 31 -3.27 0.42 2.55
CA ALA A 31 -3.28 0.20 1.10
C ALA A 31 -2.06 -0.62 0.66
N GLU A 32 -0.87 -0.19 1.06
CA GLU A 32 0.39 -0.84 0.69
C GLU A 32 0.47 -2.30 1.20
N LEU A 33 0.06 -2.56 2.45
CA LEU A 33 0.07 -3.92 3.03
C LEU A 33 -0.91 -4.85 2.33
N THR A 34 -2.03 -4.32 1.83
CA THR A 34 -3.00 -5.10 1.04
C THR A 34 -2.37 -5.55 -0.28
N ASP A 35 -1.68 -4.64 -0.96
CA ASP A 35 -1.00 -4.91 -2.23
C ASP A 35 0.14 -5.93 -2.06
N VAL A 36 0.96 -5.78 -1.01
CA VAL A 36 2.03 -6.74 -0.66
C VAL A 36 1.46 -8.13 -0.37
N SER A 37 0.34 -8.20 0.35
CA SER A 37 -0.32 -9.48 0.64
C SER A 37 -0.85 -10.16 -0.62
N SER A 38 -1.39 -9.40 -1.58
CA SER A 38 -1.83 -9.93 -2.88
C SER A 38 -0.63 -10.44 -3.69
N ALA A 39 0.43 -9.64 -3.77
CA ALA A 39 1.66 -9.99 -4.49
C ALA A 39 2.26 -11.31 -3.97
N ARG A 40 2.35 -11.47 -2.64
CA ARG A 40 2.82 -12.71 -2.04
C ARG A 40 1.96 -13.92 -2.42
N HIS A 41 0.63 -13.76 -2.37
CA HIS A 41 -0.31 -14.82 -2.72
C HIS A 41 -0.21 -15.19 -4.21
N GLU A 42 -0.01 -14.22 -5.10
CA GLU A 42 0.20 -14.44 -6.54
C GLU A 42 1.48 -15.27 -6.79
N LEU A 43 2.57 -14.96 -6.08
CA LEU A 43 3.83 -15.72 -6.17
C LEU A 43 3.69 -17.15 -5.63
N GLU A 44 3.01 -17.34 -4.49
CA GLU A 44 2.74 -18.67 -3.92
C GLU A 44 1.87 -19.52 -4.87
N ALA A 45 0.88 -18.91 -5.54
CA ALA A 45 0.06 -19.60 -6.53
C ALA A 45 0.84 -20.00 -7.80
N ALA A 46 1.76 -19.16 -8.27
CA ALA A 46 2.62 -19.48 -9.40
C ALA A 46 3.58 -20.65 -9.09
N GLU A 47 4.14 -20.67 -7.88
CA GLU A 47 4.95 -21.76 -7.36
C GLU A 47 4.17 -23.08 -7.35
N GLU A 48 2.96 -23.09 -6.79
CA GLU A 48 2.08 -24.27 -6.75
C GLU A 48 1.71 -24.75 -8.16
N ALA A 49 1.40 -23.82 -9.08
CA ALA A 49 1.11 -24.14 -10.47
C ALA A 49 2.32 -24.79 -11.19
N ARG A 50 3.55 -24.38 -10.84
CA ARG A 50 4.76 -25.04 -11.36
C ARG A 50 4.95 -26.43 -10.76
N GLU A 51 4.79 -26.57 -9.45
CA GLU A 51 4.95 -27.85 -8.75
C GLU A 51 3.97 -28.91 -9.28
N THR A 52 2.76 -28.49 -9.63
CA THR A 52 1.71 -29.34 -10.23
C THR A 52 1.90 -29.55 -11.73
N GLY A 53 2.81 -28.80 -12.36
CA GLY A 53 3.07 -28.86 -13.80
C GLY A 53 2.02 -28.16 -14.65
N GLU A 54 1.18 -27.31 -14.06
CA GLU A 54 0.21 -26.47 -14.75
C GLU A 54 0.88 -25.33 -15.53
N ILE A 55 2.02 -24.83 -15.05
CA ILE A 55 2.88 -23.87 -15.75
C ILE A 55 4.33 -24.37 -15.83
N SER A 56 5.05 -23.91 -16.84
CA SER A 56 6.49 -24.10 -16.98
C SER A 56 7.29 -23.14 -16.09
N ALA A 57 8.58 -23.43 -15.91
CA ALA A 57 9.48 -22.56 -15.16
C ALA A 57 9.66 -21.18 -15.83
N ASP A 58 9.62 -21.11 -17.15
CA ASP A 58 9.72 -19.83 -17.87
C ASP A 58 8.45 -18.99 -17.66
N GLU A 59 7.26 -19.61 -17.70
CA GLU A 59 5.98 -18.94 -17.41
C GLU A 59 5.91 -18.44 -15.97
N GLU A 60 6.45 -19.20 -15.00
CA GLU A 60 6.53 -18.74 -13.62
C GLU A 60 7.42 -17.49 -13.49
N ILE A 61 8.58 -17.46 -14.16
CA ILE A 61 9.47 -16.29 -14.15
C ILE A 61 8.76 -15.05 -14.69
N ASP A 62 7.93 -15.20 -15.71
CA ASP A 62 7.15 -14.08 -16.25
C ASP A 62 6.12 -13.57 -15.24
N VAL A 63 5.42 -14.46 -14.53
CA VAL A 63 4.52 -14.07 -13.42
C VAL A 63 5.28 -13.34 -12.31
N GLN A 64 6.45 -13.83 -11.91
CA GLN A 64 7.27 -13.19 -10.89
C GLN A 64 7.72 -11.78 -11.32
N ARG A 65 8.10 -11.61 -12.60
CA ARG A 65 8.46 -10.31 -13.16
C ARG A 65 7.29 -9.34 -13.12
N ASP A 66 6.11 -9.77 -13.55
CA ASP A 66 4.91 -8.92 -13.56
C ASP A 66 4.54 -8.42 -12.15
N VAL A 67 4.71 -9.29 -11.13
CA VAL A 67 4.48 -8.90 -9.72
C VAL A 67 5.51 -7.87 -9.26
N VAL A 68 6.80 -8.08 -9.55
CA VAL A 68 7.88 -7.17 -9.17
C VAL A 68 7.76 -5.81 -9.87
N ASP A 69 7.41 -5.82 -11.17
CA ASP A 69 7.24 -4.60 -11.96
C ASP A 69 6.08 -3.78 -11.40
N ARG A 70 4.94 -4.41 -11.08
CA ARG A 70 3.78 -3.72 -10.47
C ARG A 70 4.10 -3.08 -9.11
N MET A 71 4.98 -3.70 -8.31
CA MET A 71 5.43 -3.16 -7.02
C MET A 71 6.45 -2.01 -7.15
N THR A 72 7.15 -1.95 -8.29
CA THR A 72 8.24 -0.99 -8.53
C THR A 72 7.78 0.19 -9.40
N GLU A 73 6.70 0.02 -10.17
CA GLU A 73 6.10 1.10 -10.95
C GLU A 73 5.66 2.26 -10.03
N PRO A 74 6.14 3.49 -10.29
CA PRO A 74 5.62 4.66 -9.60
C PRO A 74 4.12 4.77 -9.89
N ALA A 75 3.30 4.87 -8.84
CA ALA A 75 1.87 5.09 -8.99
C ALA A 75 1.62 6.23 -10.00
N PRO A 76 0.76 6.03 -11.02
CA PRO A 76 0.52 7.03 -12.06
C PRO A 76 -0.22 8.23 -11.44
N GLY A 77 0.54 9.25 -11.03
CA GLY A 77 -0.01 10.46 -10.42
C GLY A 77 1.01 11.40 -9.76
N GLY A 78 2.31 11.28 -10.08
CA GLY A 78 3.39 12.08 -9.47
C GLY A 78 3.85 13.30 -10.25
N ASP A 79 3.24 13.61 -11.40
CA ASP A 79 3.59 14.75 -12.26
C ASP A 79 2.40 15.72 -12.38
N ASP A 80 2.27 16.66 -11.44
CA ASP A 80 1.56 17.94 -11.62
C ASP A 80 2.11 19.00 -10.63
#